data_AF-A0AAW2MV04-F1
#
_entry.id   AF-A0AAW2MV04-F1
#
_cell.length_a   1.000
_cell.length_b   1.000
_cell.length_c   1.000
_cell.angle_alpha   90.00
_cell.angle_beta   90.00
_cell.angle_gamma   90.00
#
_symmetry.space_group_name_H-M   'P 1'
#
loop_
_entity.id
_entity.type
_entity.pdbx_description
1 polymer ?
#
loop_
_entity_poly.entity_id
_entity_poly.type
_entity_poly.pdbx_seq_one_letter_code
_entity_poly.pdbx_strand_id
1 'polypeptide(L)'
;MEQGGAFQIEMQHGHGNGKSIGAKTLDESKKMWEIAAPAILTTVAQFSIGFVTVAFVGHLGEVELAAVSVVQNVLEGFVFGIMLGLGSALETLCGQAVGAEQYEMLGVYLQRSFIITTVTALLLLPLYIFTSPVLNLLRQDKKISELAGKERIVVDCRLAQLAYVVSGCFPESWTGFSLLAFKSLVSFVKLSLSSALMLFLELWYFTIVILMVGWLKNPEIAVDAISICMNLELWTLMITLGFNAAISVRVSNELGANHPKAAKFSVLVVLFSNNLEVIKETSKLGYLLAATIFLNSIQPVLHGVAVGAGWQFSVAMVNLICYYLFGLPFGALLGYKFDLGVKGIWLGMLAGCLLQTLVLMLNVLRANWNQEALQAEERVRSHAMTALPQNDSTESGIITDNRGSERTAEK
;
A
#
# COMPACT_ATOMS: atom_id res chain seq x y z
N MET A 1 19.88 32.27 10.22
CA MET A 1 18.68 32.92 10.81
C MET A 1 17.81 33.57 9.72
N GLU A 2 17.74 33.00 8.51
CA GLU A 2 16.94 33.54 7.39
C GLU A 2 16.59 32.41 6.39
N GLN A 3 15.87 31.37 6.85
CA GLN A 3 15.19 30.40 5.96
C GLN A 3 13.83 29.93 6.50
N GLY A 4 13.32 30.53 7.58
CA GLY A 4 11.99 30.23 8.12
C GLY A 4 10.84 31.04 7.48
N GLY A 5 11.15 31.98 6.58
CA GLY A 5 10.16 32.92 6.04
C GLY A 5 9.39 32.42 4.82
N ALA A 6 9.88 31.42 4.09
CA ALA A 6 9.24 30.97 2.84
C ALA A 6 8.02 30.07 3.08
N PHE A 7 7.94 29.37 4.23
CA PHE A 7 6.83 28.47 4.56
C PHE A 7 5.67 29.17 5.29
N GLN A 8 5.89 30.40 5.79
CA GLN A 8 4.86 31.20 6.47
C GLN A 8 4.09 32.17 5.54
N ILE A 9 4.50 32.33 4.28
CA ILE A 9 3.87 33.30 3.37
C ILE A 9 2.58 32.78 2.70
N GLU A 10 2.26 31.48 2.78
CA GLU A 10 0.99 30.95 2.24
C GLU A 10 -0.18 30.86 3.25
N MET A 11 0.03 31.18 4.53
CA MET A 11 -1.04 31.07 5.55
C MET A 11 -1.75 32.38 5.93
N GLN A 12 -1.43 33.52 5.30
CA GLN A 12 -1.97 34.82 5.77
C GLN A 12 -2.70 35.71 4.74
N HIS A 13 -3.08 35.23 3.55
CA HIS A 13 -4.00 35.98 2.68
C HIS A 13 -5.11 35.10 2.09
N GLY A 14 -6.34 35.27 2.60
CA GLY A 14 -7.49 34.55 2.04
C GLY A 14 -8.87 34.79 2.64
N HIS A 15 -9.15 35.92 3.30
CA HIS A 15 -10.54 36.36 3.45
C HIS A 15 -10.99 36.97 2.10
N GLY A 16 -11.65 36.16 1.27
CA GLY A 16 -12.39 36.60 0.09
C GLY A 16 -11.76 36.31 -1.28
N ASN A 17 -11.86 35.07 -1.77
CA ASN A 17 -12.35 34.79 -3.12
C ASN A 17 -12.57 33.28 -3.27
N GLY A 18 -13.80 32.85 -3.57
CA GLY A 18 -14.07 31.44 -3.86
C GLY A 18 -13.33 31.02 -5.12
N LYS A 19 -12.12 30.45 -4.99
CA LYS A 19 -11.42 29.80 -6.12
C LYS A 19 -12.44 28.92 -6.84
N SER A 20 -12.54 29.06 -8.16
CA SER A 20 -13.44 28.24 -8.97
C SER A 20 -13.14 26.76 -8.71
N ILE A 21 -14.15 25.89 -8.88
CA ILE A 21 -13.97 24.44 -8.71
C ILE A 21 -12.79 23.94 -9.58
N GLY A 22 -12.62 24.52 -10.77
CA GLY A 22 -11.47 24.25 -11.64
C GLY A 22 -10.12 24.62 -11.01
N ALA A 23 -10.00 25.81 -10.41
CA ALA A 23 -8.77 26.22 -9.74
C ALA A 23 -8.44 25.36 -8.51
N LYS A 24 -9.45 24.93 -7.74
CA LYS A 24 -9.27 23.99 -6.62
C LYS A 24 -8.85 22.59 -7.09
N THR A 25 -9.44 22.13 -8.19
CA THR A 25 -9.11 20.84 -8.81
C THR A 25 -7.68 20.83 -9.32
N LEU A 26 -7.23 21.93 -9.94
CA LEU A 26 -5.86 22.08 -10.40
C LEU A 26 -4.84 22.12 -9.26
N ASP A 27 -5.16 22.82 -8.16
CA ASP A 27 -4.31 22.88 -6.97
C ASP A 27 -4.12 21.48 -6.34
N GLU A 28 -5.22 20.76 -6.16
CA GLU A 28 -5.17 19.40 -5.61
C GLU A 28 -4.49 18.41 -6.57
N SER A 29 -4.70 18.55 -7.88
CA SER A 29 -4.03 17.74 -8.89
C SER A 29 -2.51 17.97 -8.88
N LYS A 30 -2.05 19.22 -8.70
CA LYS A 30 -0.61 19.53 -8.57
C LYS A 30 0.00 18.82 -7.35
N LYS A 31 -0.61 18.97 -6.17
CA LYS A 31 -0.19 18.30 -4.94
C LYS A 31 -0.16 16.78 -5.09
N MET A 32 -1.11 16.22 -5.85
CA MET A 32 -1.12 14.79 -6.16
C MET A 32 0.07 14.39 -7.03
N TRP A 33 0.34 15.13 -8.10
CA TRP A 33 1.43 14.85 -9.04
C TRP A 33 2.83 15.03 -8.42
N GLU A 34 2.98 15.94 -7.46
CA GLU A 34 4.23 16.12 -6.69
C GLU A 34 4.62 14.85 -5.93
N ILE A 35 3.64 14.05 -5.49
CA ILE A 35 3.88 12.75 -4.83
C ILE A 35 3.87 11.61 -5.86
N ALA A 36 2.92 11.62 -6.79
CA ALA A 36 2.74 10.53 -7.74
C ALA A 36 3.90 10.42 -8.73
N ALA A 37 4.41 11.52 -9.29
CA ALA A 37 5.50 11.47 -10.28
C ALA A 37 6.78 10.78 -9.76
N PRO A 38 7.36 11.15 -8.60
CA PRO A 38 8.52 10.44 -8.07
C PRO A 38 8.20 9.00 -7.63
N ALA A 39 6.98 8.75 -7.14
CA ALA A 39 6.54 7.39 -6.80
C ALA A 39 6.45 6.49 -8.04
N ILE A 40 5.84 6.98 -9.14
CA ILE A 40 5.78 6.28 -10.43
C ILE A 40 7.18 6.00 -10.96
N LEU A 41 8.07 6.99 -10.92
CA LEU A 41 9.45 6.80 -11.38
C LEU A 41 10.14 5.69 -10.59
N THR A 42 9.91 5.66 -9.28
CA THR A 42 10.48 4.64 -8.38
C THR A 42 9.90 3.25 -8.65
N THR A 43 8.58 3.11 -8.74
CA THR A 43 7.93 1.80 -9.01
C THR A 43 8.29 1.26 -10.39
N VAL A 44 8.30 2.11 -11.41
CA VAL A 44 8.70 1.74 -12.78
C VAL A 44 10.18 1.35 -12.83
N ALA A 45 11.07 2.13 -12.21
CA ALA A 45 12.49 1.79 -12.16
C ALA A 45 12.75 0.49 -11.40
N GLN A 46 12.07 0.29 -10.27
CA GLN A 46 12.16 -0.93 -9.47
C GLN A 46 11.70 -2.17 -10.25
N PHE A 47 10.58 -2.08 -10.97
CA PHE A 47 10.10 -3.18 -11.81
C PHE A 47 11.03 -3.45 -12.99
N SER A 48 11.62 -2.40 -13.58
CA SER A 48 12.56 -2.50 -14.70
C SER A 48 13.80 -3.32 -14.36
N ILE A 49 14.28 -3.30 -13.11
CA ILE A 49 15.43 -4.10 -12.66
C ILE A 49 15.17 -5.59 -12.91
N GLY A 50 13.99 -6.08 -12.50
CA GLY A 50 13.60 -7.46 -12.71
C GLY A 50 13.47 -7.83 -14.19
N PHE A 51 12.85 -6.95 -14.98
CA PHE A 51 12.70 -7.16 -16.42
C PHE A 51 14.04 -7.26 -17.14
N VAL A 52 14.97 -6.34 -16.85
CA VAL A 52 16.31 -6.33 -17.43
C VAL A 52 17.09 -7.58 -17.02
N THR A 53 17.06 -7.96 -15.74
CA THR A 53 17.72 -9.18 -15.25
C THR A 53 17.28 -10.42 -16.04
N VAL A 54 15.97 -10.63 -16.20
CA VAL A 54 15.41 -11.75 -16.97
C VAL A 54 15.88 -11.71 -18.43
N ALA A 55 15.90 -10.54 -19.06
CA ALA A 55 16.38 -10.38 -20.43
C ALA A 55 17.87 -10.75 -20.59
N PHE A 56 18.72 -10.40 -19.63
CA PHE A 56 20.14 -10.77 -19.66
C PHE A 56 20.33 -12.27 -19.39
N VAL A 57 19.65 -12.82 -18.39
CA VAL A 57 19.73 -14.25 -18.05
C VAL A 57 19.19 -15.13 -19.18
N GLY A 58 18.21 -14.64 -19.95
CA GLY A 58 17.71 -15.33 -21.14
C GLY A 58 18.79 -15.66 -22.18
N HIS A 59 19.89 -14.92 -22.23
CA HIS A 59 21.03 -15.22 -23.10
C HIS A 59 21.97 -16.30 -22.55
N LEU A 60 21.86 -16.67 -21.27
CA LEU A 60 22.68 -17.71 -20.64
C LEU A 60 22.14 -19.12 -20.93
N GLY A 61 20.82 -19.25 -21.08
CA GLY A 61 20.16 -20.51 -21.41
C GLY A 61 18.73 -20.59 -20.87
N GLU A 62 17.97 -21.55 -21.39
CA GLU A 62 16.57 -21.76 -20.99
C GLU A 62 16.44 -22.21 -19.53
N VAL A 63 17.42 -22.95 -19.00
CA VAL A 63 17.40 -23.46 -17.62
C VAL A 63 17.66 -22.34 -16.62
N GLU A 64 18.63 -21.48 -16.91
CA GLU A 64 18.97 -20.29 -16.14
C GLU A 64 17.80 -19.30 -16.11
N LEU A 65 17.21 -19.06 -17.28
CA LEU A 65 16.02 -18.21 -17.42
C LEU A 65 14.84 -18.73 -16.59
N ALA A 66 14.56 -20.03 -16.67
CA ALA A 66 13.48 -20.65 -15.90
C ALA A 66 13.73 -20.57 -14.39
N ALA A 67 14.97 -20.81 -13.94
CA ALA A 67 15.34 -20.73 -12.53
C ALA A 67 15.14 -19.31 -11.97
N VAL A 68 15.68 -18.29 -12.63
CA VAL A 68 15.54 -16.88 -12.22
C VAL A 68 14.07 -16.43 -12.26
N SER A 69 13.34 -16.79 -13.31
CA SER A 69 11.94 -16.41 -13.47
C SER A 69 11.05 -17.02 -12.37
N VAL A 70 11.31 -18.26 -11.97
CA VAL A 70 10.57 -18.91 -10.88
C VAL A 70 10.90 -18.27 -9.54
N VAL A 71 12.18 -17.98 -9.25
CA VAL A 71 12.56 -17.27 -8.01
C VAL A 71 11.90 -15.90 -7.95
N GLN A 72 11.99 -15.10 -9.00
CA GLN A 72 11.47 -13.74 -9.03
C GLN A 72 9.94 -13.68 -8.97
N ASN A 73 9.24 -14.50 -9.74
CA ASN A 73 7.76 -14.43 -9.78
C ASN A 73 7.09 -15.15 -8.60
N VAL A 74 7.66 -16.27 -8.15
CA VAL A 74 7.03 -17.10 -7.10
C VAL A 74 7.53 -16.72 -5.72
N LEU A 75 8.84 -16.76 -5.48
CA LEU A 75 9.40 -16.51 -4.15
C LEU A 75 9.47 -15.01 -3.85
N GLU A 76 10.09 -14.22 -4.71
CA GLU A 76 10.20 -12.78 -4.49
C GLU A 76 8.85 -12.09 -4.62
N GLY A 77 7.99 -12.49 -5.57
CA GLY A 77 6.62 -11.98 -5.67
C GLY A 77 5.81 -12.19 -4.39
N PHE A 78 5.88 -13.39 -3.79
CA PHE A 78 5.23 -13.69 -2.51
C PHE A 78 5.77 -12.83 -1.37
N VAL A 79 7.09 -12.75 -1.23
CA VAL A 79 7.75 -11.96 -0.17
C VAL A 79 7.49 -10.47 -0.36
N PHE A 80 7.57 -9.98 -1.59
CA PHE A 80 7.28 -8.60 -1.97
C PHE A 80 5.86 -8.23 -1.60
N GLY A 81 4.86 -9.06 -1.91
CA GLY A 81 3.46 -8.80 -1.54
C GLY A 81 3.24 -8.63 -0.04
N ILE A 82 3.85 -9.51 0.78
CA ILE A 82 3.78 -9.40 2.25
C ILE A 82 4.47 -8.13 2.73
N MET A 83 5.70 -7.87 2.25
CA MET A 83 6.50 -6.71 2.65
C MET A 83 5.83 -5.38 2.25
N LEU A 84 5.30 -5.29 1.03
CA LEU A 84 4.56 -4.15 0.51
C LEU A 84 3.31 -3.88 1.37
N GLY A 85 2.58 -4.94 1.72
CA GLY A 85 1.42 -4.84 2.60
C GLY A 85 1.76 -4.28 3.97
N LEU A 86 2.81 -4.81 4.62
CA LEU A 86 3.26 -4.30 5.92
C LEU A 86 3.70 -2.83 5.85
N GLY A 87 4.34 -2.43 4.74
CA GLY A 87 4.77 -1.06 4.48
C GLY A 87 3.61 -0.07 4.36
N SER A 88 2.50 -0.45 3.73
CA SER A 88 1.33 0.44 3.56
C SER A 88 0.72 0.93 4.88
N ALA A 89 0.85 0.18 5.98
CA ALA A 89 0.38 0.63 7.29
C ALA A 89 1.14 1.86 7.82
N LEU A 90 2.41 2.04 7.41
CA LEU A 90 3.16 3.26 7.70
C LEU A 90 2.55 4.46 7.00
N GLU A 91 2.09 4.33 5.76
CA GLU A 91 1.49 5.45 5.02
C GLU A 91 0.31 6.03 5.81
N THR A 92 -0.57 5.16 6.33
CA THR A 92 -1.69 5.56 7.19
C THR A 92 -1.20 6.29 8.45
N LEU A 93 -0.32 5.66 9.22
CA LEU A 93 0.03 6.13 10.56
C LEU A 93 0.93 7.37 10.52
N CYS A 94 1.94 7.37 9.64
CA CYS A 94 2.81 8.50 9.42
C CYS A 94 2.04 9.66 8.79
N GLY A 95 1.22 9.41 7.79
CA GLY A 95 0.45 10.46 7.14
C GLY A 95 -0.56 11.12 8.08
N GLN A 96 -1.28 10.33 8.89
CA GLN A 96 -2.18 10.89 9.90
C GLN A 96 -1.43 11.67 10.98
N ALA A 97 -0.25 11.21 11.40
CA ALA A 97 0.55 11.94 12.38
C ALA A 97 1.12 13.25 11.82
N VAL A 98 1.58 13.27 10.56
CA VAL A 98 1.99 14.50 9.86
C VAL A 98 0.82 15.47 9.73
N GLY A 99 -0.37 14.97 9.36
CA GLY A 99 -1.59 15.78 9.31
C GLY A 99 -1.95 16.41 10.66
N ALA A 100 -1.73 15.68 11.75
CA ALA A 100 -1.97 16.14 13.11
C ALA A 100 -0.81 16.96 13.71
N GLU A 101 0.22 17.29 12.92
CA GLU A 101 1.45 17.99 13.34
C GLU A 101 2.24 17.27 14.46
N GLN A 102 2.06 15.95 14.60
CA GLN A 102 2.74 15.11 15.59
C GLN A 102 4.01 14.49 15.02
N TYR A 103 4.97 15.32 14.61
CA TYR A 103 6.20 14.88 13.94
C TYR A 103 7.08 13.97 14.81
N GLU A 104 7.06 14.13 16.14
CA GLU A 104 7.83 13.26 17.05
C GLU A 104 7.42 11.79 16.95
N MET A 105 6.14 11.52 16.62
CA MET A 105 5.63 10.16 16.46
C MET A 105 6.13 9.49 15.18
N LEU A 106 6.60 10.26 14.20
CA LEU A 106 7.07 9.75 12.91
C LEU A 106 8.26 8.80 13.09
N GLY A 107 9.24 9.21 13.92
CA GLY A 107 10.40 8.38 14.25
C GLY A 107 10.01 7.10 15.00
N VAL A 108 9.02 7.17 15.89
CA VAL A 108 8.52 6.00 16.63
C VAL A 108 7.82 5.01 15.69
N TYR A 109 6.99 5.49 14.75
CA TYR A 109 6.35 4.62 13.75
C TYR A 109 7.37 3.98 12.82
N LEU A 110 8.38 4.73 12.38
CA LEU A 110 9.44 4.20 11.52
C LEU A 110 10.24 3.09 12.23
N GLN A 111 10.55 3.26 13.53
CA GLN A 111 11.17 2.22 14.35
C GLN A 111 10.28 0.97 14.50
N ARG A 112 8.99 1.16 14.76
CA ARG A 112 8.01 0.05 14.84
C ARG A 112 7.95 -0.75 13.54
N SER A 113 7.89 -0.06 12.41
CA SER A 113 7.91 -0.69 11.10
C SER A 113 9.22 -1.42 10.85
N PHE A 114 10.36 -0.83 11.20
CA PHE A 114 11.65 -1.49 11.09
C PHE A 114 11.69 -2.81 11.88
N ILE A 115 11.19 -2.81 13.12
CA ILE A 115 11.09 -4.02 13.95
C ILE A 115 10.21 -5.07 13.26
N ILE A 116 9.01 -4.69 12.83
CA ILE A 116 8.03 -5.62 12.23
C ILE A 116 8.53 -6.18 10.90
N THR A 117 9.08 -5.33 10.04
CA THR A 117 9.64 -5.75 8.74
C THR A 117 10.87 -6.62 8.92
N THR A 118 11.74 -6.34 9.90
CA THR A 118 12.89 -7.19 10.23
C THR A 118 12.45 -8.55 10.77
N VAL A 119 11.53 -8.59 11.73
CA VAL A 119 10.98 -9.84 12.26
C VAL A 119 10.33 -10.65 11.15
N THR A 120 9.52 -10.01 10.31
CA THR A 120 8.87 -10.70 9.19
C THR A 120 9.89 -11.19 8.17
N ALA A 121 10.93 -10.41 7.85
CA ALA A 121 12.01 -10.85 6.97
C ALA A 121 12.74 -12.08 7.53
N LEU A 122 13.00 -12.12 8.85
CA LEU A 122 13.56 -13.30 9.52
C LEU A 122 12.63 -14.51 9.45
N LEU A 123 11.31 -14.31 9.57
CA LEU A 123 10.32 -15.39 9.42
C LEU A 123 10.20 -15.91 7.97
N LEU A 124 10.46 -15.05 6.99
CA LEU A 124 10.46 -15.41 5.57
C LEU A 124 11.81 -15.96 5.10
N LEU A 125 12.89 -15.76 5.86
CA LEU A 125 14.24 -16.24 5.54
C LEU A 125 14.31 -17.75 5.24
N PRO A 126 13.61 -18.65 5.97
CA PRO A 126 13.59 -20.06 5.63
C PRO A 126 13.08 -20.35 4.21
N LEU A 127 12.16 -19.55 3.66
CA LEU A 127 11.71 -19.73 2.27
C LEU A 127 12.86 -19.53 1.27
N TYR A 128 13.75 -18.58 1.55
CA TYR A 128 14.94 -18.35 0.73
C TYR A 128 16.00 -19.44 0.91
N ILE A 129 16.29 -19.83 2.16
CA ILE A 129 17.28 -20.88 2.46
C ILE A 129 16.85 -22.23 1.87
N PHE A 130 15.56 -22.54 1.94
CA PHE A 130 14.99 -23.80 1.47
C PHE A 130 14.35 -23.67 0.08
N THR A 131 14.81 -22.73 -0.75
CA THR A 131 14.31 -22.54 -2.12
C THR A 131 14.30 -23.84 -2.92
N SER A 132 15.42 -24.57 -2.97
CA SER A 132 15.52 -25.82 -3.74
C SER A 132 14.51 -26.89 -3.30
N PRO A 133 14.41 -27.28 -2.01
CA PRO A 133 13.39 -28.23 -1.58
C PRO A 133 11.96 -27.72 -1.72
N VAL A 134 11.71 -26.41 -1.57
CA VAL A 134 10.37 -25.82 -1.82
C VAL A 134 9.98 -25.96 -3.29
N LEU A 135 10.89 -25.66 -4.22
CA LEU A 135 10.62 -25.80 -5.65
C LEU A 135 10.46 -27.27 -6.07
N ASN A 136 11.26 -28.17 -5.50
CA ASN A 136 11.08 -29.62 -5.70
C ASN A 136 9.72 -30.10 -5.18
N LEU A 137 9.23 -29.55 -4.06
CA LEU A 137 7.88 -29.84 -3.54
C LEU A 137 6.79 -29.35 -4.48
N LEU A 138 7.01 -28.23 -5.17
CA LEU A 138 6.15 -27.70 -6.25
C LEU A 138 6.28 -28.48 -7.57
N ARG A 139 6.98 -29.62 -7.58
CA ARG A 139 7.23 -30.48 -8.75
C ARG A 139 7.98 -29.77 -9.89
N GLN A 140 8.80 -28.77 -9.59
CA GLN A 140 9.72 -28.21 -10.57
C GLN A 140 10.84 -29.20 -10.91
N ASP A 141 11.45 -29.01 -12.08
CA ASP A 141 12.60 -29.83 -12.49
C ASP A 141 13.75 -29.70 -11.48
N LYS A 142 14.45 -30.80 -11.22
CA LYS A 142 15.53 -30.84 -10.22
C LYS A 142 16.68 -29.90 -10.57
N LYS A 143 17.02 -29.77 -11.85
CA LYS A 143 18.10 -28.90 -12.33
C LYS A 143 17.73 -27.43 -12.13
N ILE A 144 16.48 -27.06 -12.44
CA ILE A 144 15.93 -25.71 -12.19
C ILE A 144 15.92 -25.43 -10.68
N SER A 145 15.45 -26.37 -9.87
CA SER A 145 15.34 -26.22 -8.42
C SER A 145 16.69 -26.11 -7.72
N GLU A 146 17.70 -26.86 -8.16
CA GLU A 146 19.07 -26.74 -7.66
C GLU A 146 19.72 -25.41 -8.05
N LEU A 147 19.50 -24.96 -9.29
CA LEU A 147 20.03 -23.69 -9.78
C LEU A 147 19.39 -22.49 -9.07
N ALA A 148 18.07 -22.51 -8.93
CA ALA A 148 17.30 -21.53 -8.15
C ALA A 148 17.72 -21.50 -6.67
N GLY A 149 18.11 -22.64 -6.09
CA GLY A 149 18.67 -22.69 -4.72
C GLY A 149 20.08 -22.13 -4.59
N LYS A 150 20.83 -22.04 -5.70
CA LYS A 150 22.18 -21.45 -5.75
C LYS A 150 22.17 -19.94 -6.02
N GLU A 151 21.08 -19.41 -6.54
CA GLU A 151 20.83 -17.96 -6.62
C GLU A 151 21.01 -17.37 -5.21
N ARG A 152 22.12 -16.65 -5.03
CA ARG A 152 22.61 -16.26 -3.71
C ARG A 152 21.75 -15.12 -3.16
N ILE A 153 21.19 -15.35 -1.98
CA ILE A 153 20.60 -14.38 -1.03
C ILE A 153 21.17 -12.97 -1.25
N VAL A 154 20.43 -12.09 -1.94
CA VAL A 154 20.77 -10.65 -2.04
C VAL A 154 20.10 -9.93 -0.88
N VAL A 155 20.72 -10.01 0.30
CA VAL A 155 20.40 -9.14 1.45
C VAL A 155 21.00 -7.73 1.26
N ASP A 156 21.85 -7.56 0.25
CA ASP A 156 22.79 -6.44 0.12
C ASP A 156 22.16 -5.05 -0.12
N CYS A 157 20.95 -4.95 -0.70
CA CYS A 157 20.32 -3.64 -0.96
C CYS A 157 19.49 -3.06 0.22
N ARG A 158 19.06 -3.87 1.20
CA ARG A 158 18.23 -3.36 2.31
C ARG A 158 19.04 -2.61 3.36
N LEU A 159 20.30 -2.98 3.55
CA LEU A 159 21.22 -2.28 4.45
C LEU A 159 21.60 -0.89 3.94
N ALA A 160 21.64 -0.68 2.62
CA ALA A 160 21.88 0.63 2.02
C ALA A 160 20.71 1.61 2.23
N GLN A 161 19.47 1.14 2.10
CA GLN A 161 18.27 1.93 2.43
C GLN A 161 18.22 2.28 3.92
N LEU A 162 18.56 1.32 4.79
CA LEU A 162 18.67 1.56 6.23
C LEU A 162 19.77 2.59 6.54
N ALA A 163 20.93 2.47 5.90
CA ALA A 163 22.02 3.42 6.04
C ALA A 163 21.60 4.83 5.59
N TYR A 164 20.85 4.96 4.49
CA TYR A 164 20.33 6.25 4.00
C TYR A 164 19.32 6.90 4.96
N VAL A 165 18.44 6.11 5.57
CA VAL A 165 17.46 6.60 6.57
C VAL A 165 18.18 7.01 7.87
N VAL A 166 19.19 6.25 8.28
CA VAL A 166 19.93 6.47 9.54
C VAL A 166 21.05 7.50 9.39
N SER A 167 21.50 7.83 8.17
CA SER A 167 22.60 8.77 7.90
C SER A 167 22.28 10.23 8.22
N GLY A 168 21.10 10.54 8.76
CA GLY A 168 20.77 11.88 9.26
C GLY A 168 20.37 12.88 8.18
N CYS A 169 20.07 12.44 6.96
CA CYS A 169 19.56 13.31 5.88
C CYS A 169 18.17 13.90 6.19
N PHE A 170 17.41 13.28 7.10
CA PHE A 170 16.10 13.72 7.56
C PHE A 170 16.04 13.76 9.10
N PRO A 171 16.58 14.81 9.75
CA PRO A 171 16.69 14.87 11.21
C PRO A 171 15.34 14.87 11.94
N GLU A 172 14.26 15.31 11.29
CA GLU A 172 12.90 15.27 11.85
C GLU A 172 12.22 13.89 11.73
N SER A 173 12.69 13.01 10.83
CA SER A 173 12.09 11.69 10.60
C SER A 173 12.71 10.58 11.46
N TRP A 174 13.96 10.72 11.90
CA TRP A 174 14.64 9.73 12.74
C TRP A 174 15.52 10.37 13.82
N THR A 175 15.11 10.22 15.08
CA THR A 175 15.80 10.79 16.26
C THR A 175 16.66 9.77 17.03
N GLY A 176 16.84 8.55 16.50
CA GLY A 176 17.59 7.46 17.13
C GLY A 176 16.70 6.37 17.76
N PHE A 177 17.28 5.20 18.05
CA PHE A 177 16.53 4.06 18.61
C PHE A 177 15.96 4.37 20.00
N SER A 178 14.66 4.11 20.18
CA SER A 178 13.92 4.39 21.40
C SER A 178 13.13 3.17 21.87
N LEU A 179 13.10 2.93 23.19
CA LEU A 179 12.27 1.88 23.80
C LEU A 179 10.76 2.12 23.61
N LEU A 180 10.36 3.34 23.25
CA LEU A 180 8.98 3.67 22.86
C LEU A 180 8.50 2.86 21.65
N ALA A 181 9.41 2.39 20.80
CA ALA A 181 9.08 1.56 19.64
C ALA A 181 8.42 0.24 20.02
N PHE A 182 8.67 -0.29 21.23
CA PHE A 182 8.04 -1.54 21.69
C PHE A 182 6.67 -1.33 22.36
N LYS A 183 6.32 -0.10 22.73
CA LYS A 183 4.98 0.21 23.26
C LYS A 183 3.96 0.27 22.11
N SER A 184 2.74 -0.24 22.34
CA SER A 184 1.61 -0.21 21.39
C SER A 184 1.86 -0.91 20.03
N LEU A 185 2.76 -1.91 20.01
CA LEU A 185 3.09 -2.68 18.80
C LEU A 185 1.90 -3.49 18.26
N VAL A 186 0.97 -3.91 19.14
CA VAL A 186 -0.18 -4.75 18.77
C VAL A 186 -1.10 -4.07 17.76
N SER A 187 -1.44 -2.78 17.98
CA SER A 187 -2.29 -2.02 17.05
C SER A 187 -1.62 -1.84 15.69
N PHE A 188 -0.30 -1.60 15.69
CA PHE A 188 0.49 -1.51 14.47
C PHE A 188 0.50 -2.85 13.72
N VAL A 189 0.81 -3.96 14.41
CA VAL A 189 0.81 -5.31 13.82
C VAL A 189 -0.55 -5.68 13.24
N LYS A 190 -1.65 -5.34 13.93
CA LYS A 190 -3.02 -5.60 13.43
C LYS A 190 -3.29 -4.85 12.12
N LEU A 191 -2.88 -3.58 12.03
CA LEU A 191 -3.05 -2.77 10.83
C LEU A 191 -2.19 -3.33 9.69
N SER A 192 -0.90 -3.57 9.94
CA SER A 192 0.03 -4.13 8.96
C SER A 192 -0.40 -5.52 8.47
N LEU A 193 -0.89 -6.39 9.34
CA LEU A 193 -1.39 -7.71 8.95
C LEU A 193 -2.65 -7.61 8.08
N SER A 194 -3.53 -6.65 8.37
CA SER A 194 -4.73 -6.40 7.56
C SER A 194 -4.35 -5.92 6.16
N SER A 195 -3.37 -5.02 6.05
CA SER A 195 -2.81 -4.60 4.76
C SER A 195 -2.13 -5.75 4.00
N ALA A 196 -1.34 -6.57 4.70
CA ALA A 196 -0.70 -7.74 4.10
C ALA A 196 -1.75 -8.72 3.56
N LEU A 197 -2.81 -9.00 4.33
CA LEU A 197 -3.91 -9.86 3.89
C LEU A 197 -4.65 -9.28 2.67
N MET A 198 -4.91 -7.97 2.65
CA MET A 198 -5.56 -7.29 1.53
C MET A 198 -4.82 -7.50 0.22
N LEU A 199 -3.51 -7.20 0.19
CA LEU A 199 -2.68 -7.36 -1.02
C LEU A 199 -2.41 -8.82 -1.34
N PHE A 200 -2.27 -9.68 -0.32
CA PHE A 200 -2.08 -11.11 -0.52
C PHE A 200 -3.25 -11.74 -1.28
N LEU A 201 -4.49 -11.46 -0.85
CA LEU A 201 -5.70 -11.95 -1.52
C LEU A 201 -5.83 -11.44 -2.96
N GLU A 202 -5.28 -10.27 -3.25
CA GLU A 202 -5.30 -9.70 -4.60
C GLU A 202 -4.25 -10.37 -5.50
N LEU A 203 -3.00 -10.49 -5.05
CA LEU A 203 -1.94 -11.13 -5.84
C LEU A 203 -2.23 -12.60 -6.11
N TRP A 204 -2.73 -13.32 -5.10
CA TRP A 204 -3.07 -14.73 -5.25
C TRP A 204 -4.27 -14.98 -6.14
N TYR A 205 -5.17 -14.01 -6.30
CA TYR A 205 -6.26 -14.12 -7.26
C TYR A 205 -5.73 -14.29 -8.68
N PHE A 206 -4.75 -13.47 -9.09
CA PHE A 206 -4.11 -13.58 -10.40
C PHE A 206 -3.35 -14.91 -10.56
N THR A 207 -2.64 -15.36 -9.52
CA THR A 207 -1.96 -16.66 -9.55
C THR A 207 -2.93 -17.81 -9.76
N ILE A 208 -4.07 -17.82 -9.06
CA ILE A 208 -5.09 -18.88 -9.21
C ILE A 208 -5.73 -18.82 -10.60
N VAL A 209 -5.97 -17.64 -11.16
CA VAL A 209 -6.46 -17.47 -12.53
C VAL A 209 -5.51 -18.13 -13.54
N ILE A 210 -4.19 -17.93 -13.41
CA ILE A 210 -3.19 -18.58 -14.27
C ILE A 210 -3.24 -20.10 -14.09
N LEU A 211 -3.34 -20.59 -12.85
CA LEU A 211 -3.45 -22.03 -12.57
C LEU A 211 -4.71 -22.65 -13.20
N MET A 212 -5.84 -21.94 -13.17
CA MET A 212 -7.07 -22.37 -13.83
C MET A 212 -6.89 -22.47 -15.35
N VAL A 213 -6.20 -21.51 -15.97
CA VAL A 213 -5.89 -21.57 -17.39
C VAL A 213 -5.00 -22.80 -17.72
N GLY A 214 -4.09 -23.16 -16.82
CA GLY A 214 -3.25 -24.36 -16.93
C GLY A 214 -4.01 -25.69 -16.90
N TRP A 215 -5.31 -25.70 -16.54
CA TRP A 215 -6.17 -26.89 -16.62
C TRP A 215 -7.03 -26.96 -17.89
N LEU A 216 -6.86 -26.04 -18.84
CA LEU A 216 -7.51 -26.13 -20.14
C LEU A 216 -6.88 -27.20 -21.03
N LYS A 217 -7.61 -27.63 -22.07
CA LYS A 217 -7.17 -28.70 -23.00
C LYS A 217 -5.84 -28.40 -23.72
N ASN A 218 -5.55 -27.13 -23.98
CA ASN A 218 -4.29 -26.66 -24.60
C ASN A 218 -3.57 -25.72 -23.62
N PRO A 219 -3.00 -26.24 -22.52
CA PRO A 219 -2.56 -25.43 -21.40
C PRO A 219 -1.35 -24.56 -21.74
N GLU A 220 -0.43 -25.04 -22.59
CA GLU A 220 0.79 -24.32 -22.97
C GLU A 220 0.46 -22.98 -23.67
N ILE A 221 -0.23 -23.04 -24.82
CA ILE A 221 -0.64 -21.84 -25.57
C ILE A 221 -1.51 -20.90 -24.73
N ALA A 222 -2.40 -21.48 -23.91
CA ALA A 222 -3.34 -20.73 -23.10
C ALA A 222 -2.65 -19.97 -21.95
N VAL A 223 -1.74 -20.65 -21.24
CA VAL A 223 -0.93 -20.08 -20.16
C VAL A 223 0.04 -19.03 -20.71
N ASP A 224 0.66 -19.28 -21.87
CA ASP A 224 1.55 -18.32 -22.52
C ASP A 224 0.80 -17.03 -22.89
N ALA A 225 -0.37 -17.17 -23.52
CA ALA A 225 -1.19 -16.02 -23.93
C ALA A 225 -1.64 -15.18 -22.74
N ILE A 226 -2.16 -15.80 -21.67
CA ILE A 226 -2.59 -15.04 -20.49
C ILE A 226 -1.39 -14.42 -19.76
N SER A 227 -0.25 -15.11 -19.69
CA SER A 227 0.96 -14.60 -19.02
C SER A 227 1.52 -13.37 -19.72
N ILE A 228 1.51 -13.33 -21.06
CA ILE A 228 1.90 -12.12 -21.82
C ILE A 228 1.01 -10.93 -21.44
N CYS A 229 -0.30 -11.15 -21.35
CA CYS A 229 -1.24 -10.10 -21.02
C CYS A 229 -1.10 -9.61 -19.56
N MET A 230 -0.90 -10.53 -18.61
CA MET A 230 -0.62 -10.19 -17.21
C MET A 230 0.69 -9.40 -17.06
N ASN A 231 1.72 -9.73 -17.85
CA ASN A 231 2.96 -8.96 -17.84
C ASN A 231 2.77 -7.52 -18.35
N LEU A 232 1.95 -7.31 -19.39
CA LEU A 232 1.58 -5.96 -19.83
C LEU A 232 0.77 -5.19 -18.77
N GLU A 233 -0.08 -5.91 -18.04
CA GLU A 233 -0.85 -5.36 -16.92
C GLU A 233 0.06 -4.90 -15.78
N LEU A 234 1.11 -5.65 -15.42
CA LEU A 234 2.06 -5.27 -14.36
C LEU A 234 2.77 -3.95 -14.63
N TRP A 235 3.12 -3.64 -15.88
CA TRP A 235 3.68 -2.33 -16.24
C TRP A 235 2.71 -1.18 -16.00
N THR A 236 1.44 -1.39 -16.35
CA THR A 236 0.37 -0.41 -16.09
C THR A 236 0.17 -0.26 -14.58
N LEU A 237 0.22 -1.37 -13.84
CA LEU A 237 0.10 -1.38 -12.39
C LEU A 237 1.16 -0.49 -11.73
N MET A 238 2.42 -0.47 -12.20
CA MET A 238 3.47 0.37 -11.63
C MET A 238 3.11 1.87 -11.64
N ILE A 239 2.46 2.34 -12.70
CA ILE A 239 1.99 3.73 -12.81
C ILE A 239 0.87 3.98 -11.79
N THR A 240 -0.09 3.06 -11.71
CA THR A 240 -1.24 3.20 -10.82
C THR A 240 -0.86 3.07 -9.34
N LEU A 241 0.21 2.33 -9.02
CA LEU A 241 0.78 2.25 -7.67
C LEU A 241 1.39 3.58 -7.21
N GLY A 242 1.95 4.37 -8.12
CA GLY A 242 2.41 5.71 -7.76
C GLY A 242 1.26 6.66 -7.41
N PHE A 243 0.11 6.55 -8.09
CA PHE A 243 -1.11 7.26 -7.71
C PHE A 243 -1.74 6.72 -6.42
N ASN A 244 -1.70 5.41 -6.20
CA ASN A 244 -2.10 4.77 -4.94
C ASN A 244 -1.35 5.37 -3.74
N ALA A 245 -0.02 5.47 -3.83
CA ALA A 245 0.81 6.07 -2.80
C ALA A 245 0.45 7.56 -2.59
N ALA A 246 0.28 8.32 -3.68
CA ALA A 246 -0.07 9.73 -3.59
C ALA A 246 -1.42 9.97 -2.92
N ILE A 247 -2.48 9.25 -3.32
CA ILE A 247 -3.80 9.42 -2.71
C ILE A 247 -3.82 8.91 -1.26
N SER A 248 -3.09 7.84 -0.96
CA SER A 248 -2.91 7.31 0.39
C SER A 248 -2.37 8.39 1.33
N VAL A 249 -1.23 9.00 0.96
CA VAL A 249 -0.60 10.10 1.72
C VAL A 249 -1.52 11.32 1.84
N ARG A 250 -2.17 11.75 0.75
CA ARG A 250 -3.07 12.92 0.79
C ARG A 250 -4.26 12.66 1.71
N VAL A 251 -4.94 11.53 1.58
CA VAL A 251 -6.09 11.18 2.43
C VAL A 251 -5.67 11.04 3.90
N SER A 252 -4.54 10.37 4.18
CA SER A 252 -4.05 10.25 5.56
C SER A 252 -3.72 11.60 6.18
N ASN A 253 -3.07 12.50 5.44
CA ASN A 253 -2.71 13.83 5.93
C ASN A 253 -3.95 14.69 6.20
N GLU A 254 -4.91 14.73 5.27
CA GLU A 254 -6.13 15.52 5.45
C GLU A 254 -7.03 14.95 6.57
N LEU A 255 -7.06 13.63 6.77
CA LEU A 255 -7.75 13.01 7.90
C LEU A 255 -7.05 13.32 9.24
N GLY A 256 -5.71 13.26 9.27
CA GLY A 256 -4.92 13.63 10.44
C GLY A 256 -5.07 15.10 10.83
N ALA A 257 -5.19 16.00 9.84
CA ALA A 257 -5.45 17.42 10.02
C ALA A 257 -6.91 17.75 10.37
N ASN A 258 -7.77 16.73 10.53
CA ASN A 258 -9.21 16.88 10.76
C ASN A 258 -9.92 17.71 9.67
N HIS A 259 -9.52 17.52 8.41
CA HIS A 259 -10.10 18.16 7.21
C HIS A 259 -10.87 17.14 6.33
N PRO A 260 -12.01 16.61 6.80
CA PRO A 260 -12.73 15.53 6.12
C PRO A 260 -13.27 15.89 4.74
N LYS A 261 -13.61 17.17 4.52
CA LYS A 261 -14.07 17.66 3.20
C LYS A 261 -12.92 17.73 2.19
N ALA A 262 -11.72 18.08 2.63
CA ALA A 262 -10.53 18.11 1.79
C ALA A 262 -10.12 16.68 1.40
N ALA A 263 -10.11 15.75 2.36
CA ALA A 263 -9.89 14.33 2.11
C ALA A 263 -10.84 13.78 1.02
N LYS A 264 -12.15 14.01 1.17
CA LYS A 264 -13.14 13.62 0.16
C LYS A 264 -12.89 14.26 -1.20
N PHE A 265 -12.47 15.53 -1.23
CA PHE A 265 -12.16 16.25 -2.46
C PHE A 265 -10.95 15.66 -3.18
N SER A 266 -9.86 15.35 -2.47
CA SER A 266 -8.67 14.68 -3.00
C SER A 266 -9.03 13.36 -3.70
N VAL A 267 -9.90 12.55 -3.08
CA VAL A 267 -10.37 11.29 -3.68
C VAL A 267 -11.09 11.52 -5.01
N LEU A 268 -12.01 12.49 -5.05
CA LEU A 268 -12.77 12.79 -6.27
C LEU A 268 -11.85 13.29 -7.38
N VAL A 269 -10.88 14.16 -7.07
CA VAL A 269 -9.95 14.69 -8.07
C VAL A 269 -9.18 13.55 -8.75
N VAL A 270 -8.61 12.60 -8.00
CA VAL A 270 -7.84 11.49 -8.59
C VAL A 270 -8.72 10.55 -9.42
N LEU A 271 -9.91 10.20 -8.92
CA LEU A 271 -10.83 9.30 -9.61
C LEU A 271 -11.29 9.87 -10.97
N PHE A 272 -11.38 11.19 -11.11
CA PHE A 272 -11.85 11.83 -12.34
C PHE A 272 -10.74 12.41 -13.23
N SER A 273 -9.51 12.62 -12.74
CA SER A 273 -8.42 13.24 -13.52
C SER A 273 -7.71 12.29 -14.50
N ASN A 274 -7.54 11.01 -14.19
CA ASN A 274 -6.51 10.17 -14.83
C ASN A 274 -6.99 9.14 -15.87
N ASN A 275 -8.30 9.04 -16.13
CA ASN A 275 -8.80 7.89 -16.89
C ASN A 275 -8.72 8.06 -18.41
N LEU A 276 -8.84 9.29 -18.95
CA LEU A 276 -9.12 9.46 -20.38
C LEU A 276 -7.92 9.17 -21.30
N GLU A 277 -6.71 9.51 -20.87
CA GLU A 277 -5.51 9.41 -21.70
C GLU A 277 -4.99 7.98 -21.77
N VAL A 278 -4.98 7.27 -20.64
CA VAL A 278 -4.63 5.85 -20.55
C VAL A 278 -5.60 4.99 -21.37
N ILE A 279 -6.91 5.20 -21.24
CA ILE A 279 -7.93 4.47 -22.01
C ILE A 279 -7.73 4.62 -23.52
N LYS A 280 -7.45 5.85 -23.97
CA LYS A 280 -7.31 6.16 -25.40
C LYS A 280 -6.17 5.38 -26.04
N GLU A 281 -5.03 5.29 -25.37
CA GLU A 281 -3.88 4.54 -25.88
C GLU A 281 -4.06 3.03 -25.76
N THR A 282 -4.62 2.54 -24.65
CA THR A 282 -4.83 1.09 -24.46
C THR A 282 -5.90 0.52 -25.38
N SER A 283 -6.87 1.31 -25.83
CA SER A 283 -7.92 0.87 -26.77
C SER A 283 -7.36 0.25 -28.07
N LYS A 284 -6.11 0.58 -28.42
CA LYS A 284 -5.39 0.04 -29.59
C LYS A 284 -4.90 -1.40 -29.39
N LEU A 285 -4.79 -1.88 -28.14
CA LEU A 285 -4.23 -3.19 -27.76
C LEU A 285 -5.30 -4.31 -27.65
N GLY A 286 -6.58 -3.99 -27.87
CA GLY A 286 -7.69 -4.95 -27.84
C GLY A 286 -8.68 -4.68 -26.70
N TYR A 287 -9.96 -5.02 -26.91
CA TYR A 287 -11.06 -4.61 -26.04
C TYR A 287 -11.02 -5.21 -24.61
N LEU A 288 -10.60 -6.47 -24.44
CA LEU A 288 -10.50 -7.10 -23.11
C LEU A 288 -9.34 -6.51 -22.29
N LEU A 289 -8.19 -6.30 -22.92
CA LEU A 289 -7.03 -5.70 -22.26
C LEU A 289 -7.30 -4.24 -21.89
N ALA A 290 -7.97 -3.49 -22.77
CA ALA A 290 -8.43 -2.13 -22.48
C ALA A 290 -9.40 -2.06 -21.29
N ALA A 291 -10.35 -2.99 -21.21
CA ALA A 291 -11.26 -3.07 -20.06
C ALA A 291 -10.52 -3.44 -18.76
N THR A 292 -9.54 -4.34 -18.84
CA THR A 292 -8.69 -4.75 -17.71
C THR A 292 -7.90 -3.55 -17.16
N ILE A 293 -7.20 -2.84 -18.03
CA ILE A 293 -6.39 -1.67 -17.67
C ILE A 293 -7.26 -0.54 -17.11
N PHE A 294 -8.46 -0.32 -17.64
CA PHE A 294 -9.38 0.67 -17.08
C PHE A 294 -9.76 0.36 -15.64
N LEU A 295 -10.19 -0.88 -15.35
CA LEU A 295 -10.56 -1.27 -13.99
C LEU A 295 -9.36 -1.22 -13.04
N ASN A 296 -8.21 -1.71 -13.50
CA ASN A 296 -6.97 -1.68 -12.74
C ASN A 296 -6.37 -0.27 -12.60
N SER A 297 -6.88 0.74 -13.30
CA SER A 297 -6.47 2.14 -13.08
C SER A 297 -7.21 2.76 -11.88
N ILE A 298 -8.45 2.32 -11.64
CA ILE A 298 -9.30 2.84 -10.57
C ILE A 298 -9.05 2.09 -9.26
N GLN A 299 -8.89 0.77 -9.33
CA GLN A 299 -8.78 -0.09 -8.16
C GLN A 299 -7.60 0.30 -7.24
N PRO A 300 -6.37 0.53 -7.72
CA PRO A 300 -5.26 0.98 -6.89
C PRO A 300 -5.51 2.34 -6.24
N VAL A 301 -6.21 3.26 -6.90
CA VAL A 301 -6.59 4.54 -6.29
C VAL A 301 -7.53 4.30 -5.10
N LEU A 302 -8.56 3.47 -5.26
CA LEU A 302 -9.48 3.12 -4.17
C LEU A 302 -8.77 2.39 -3.02
N HIS A 303 -7.79 1.55 -3.33
CA HIS A 303 -6.91 0.94 -2.31
C HIS A 303 -6.10 1.99 -1.58
N GLY A 304 -5.54 2.99 -2.27
CA GLY A 304 -4.79 4.07 -1.64
C GLY A 304 -5.67 4.87 -0.68
N VAL A 305 -6.92 5.16 -1.08
CA VAL A 305 -7.91 5.76 -0.18
C VAL A 305 -8.17 4.90 1.05
N ALA A 306 -8.37 3.60 0.86
CA ALA A 306 -8.60 2.67 1.97
C ALA A 306 -7.39 2.56 2.89
N VAL A 307 -6.18 2.58 2.37
CA VAL A 307 -4.95 2.63 3.17
C VAL A 307 -4.87 3.95 3.94
N GLY A 308 -5.02 5.10 3.28
CA GLY A 308 -5.00 6.41 3.95
C GLY A 308 -6.07 6.57 5.03
N ALA A 309 -7.26 5.98 4.83
CA ALA A 309 -8.34 5.96 5.81
C ALA A 309 -8.14 4.89 6.92
N GLY A 310 -7.39 3.81 6.66
CA GLY A 310 -7.20 2.69 7.59
C GLY A 310 -8.26 1.57 7.48
N TRP A 311 -8.86 1.39 6.30
CA TRP A 311 -9.89 0.40 6.01
C TRP A 311 -9.35 -0.94 5.50
N GLN A 312 -8.06 -1.23 5.67
CA GLN A 312 -7.40 -2.34 4.96
C GLN A 312 -8.07 -3.71 5.25
N PHE A 313 -8.54 -3.93 6.49
CA PHE A 313 -9.27 -5.16 6.84
C PHE A 313 -10.62 -5.28 6.11
N SER A 314 -11.36 -4.17 6.01
CA SER A 314 -12.64 -4.17 5.28
C SER A 314 -12.42 -4.49 3.80
N VAL A 315 -11.36 -3.94 3.19
CA VAL A 315 -11.01 -4.24 1.80
C VAL A 315 -10.59 -5.69 1.63
N ALA A 316 -9.81 -6.26 2.56
CA ALA A 316 -9.46 -7.67 2.54
C ALA A 316 -10.71 -8.59 2.51
N MET A 317 -11.76 -8.25 3.27
CA MET A 317 -13.02 -9.00 3.24
C MET A 317 -13.77 -8.82 1.91
N VAL A 318 -13.76 -7.62 1.34
CA VAL A 318 -14.34 -7.38 0.01
C VAL A 318 -13.60 -8.19 -1.06
N ASN A 319 -12.26 -8.24 -1.01
CA ASN A 319 -11.43 -9.04 -1.92
C ASN A 319 -11.79 -10.53 -1.82
N LEU A 320 -11.91 -11.06 -0.60
CA LEU A 320 -12.31 -12.46 -0.39
C LEU A 320 -13.65 -12.78 -1.06
N ILE A 321 -14.65 -11.91 -0.92
CA ILE A 321 -15.98 -12.13 -1.51
C ILE A 321 -15.94 -11.97 -3.03
N CYS A 322 -15.42 -10.85 -3.52
CA CYS A 322 -15.50 -10.51 -4.94
C CYS A 322 -14.62 -11.41 -5.81
N TYR A 323 -13.41 -11.74 -5.33
CA TYR A 323 -12.46 -12.55 -6.09
C TYR A 323 -12.70 -14.03 -5.89
N TYR A 324 -12.79 -14.50 -4.65
CA TYR A 324 -12.78 -15.93 -4.38
C TYR A 324 -14.18 -16.55 -4.34
N LEU A 325 -15.19 -15.85 -3.83
CA LEU A 325 -16.56 -16.37 -3.80
C LEU A 325 -17.33 -16.11 -5.10
N PHE A 326 -16.94 -15.10 -5.87
CA PHE A 326 -17.62 -14.73 -7.11
C PHE A 326 -16.74 -14.88 -8.36
N GLY A 327 -15.63 -14.15 -8.45
CA GLY A 327 -14.79 -14.08 -9.65
C GLY A 327 -14.24 -15.43 -10.12
N LEU A 328 -13.60 -16.18 -9.22
CA LEU A 328 -13.03 -17.50 -9.53
C LEU A 328 -14.11 -18.53 -9.93
N PRO A 329 -15.22 -18.74 -9.17
CA PRO A 329 -16.29 -19.64 -9.60
C PRO A 329 -16.94 -19.23 -10.93
N PHE A 330 -17.14 -17.93 -11.15
CA PHE A 330 -17.71 -17.43 -12.39
C PHE A 330 -16.76 -17.65 -13.59
N GLY A 331 -15.46 -17.43 -13.40
CA GLY A 331 -14.44 -17.73 -14.40
C GLY A 331 -14.32 -19.23 -14.70
N ALA A 332 -14.40 -20.09 -13.69
CA ALA A 332 -14.40 -21.54 -13.86
C ALA A 332 -15.63 -22.01 -14.64
N LEU A 333 -16.80 -21.44 -14.32
CA LEU A 333 -18.05 -21.73 -15.01
C LEU A 333 -17.97 -21.37 -16.50
N LEU A 334 -17.53 -20.15 -16.82
CA LEU A 334 -17.38 -19.70 -18.20
C LEU A 334 -16.28 -20.46 -18.95
N GLY A 335 -15.14 -20.69 -18.30
CA GLY A 335 -13.96 -21.33 -18.88
C GLY A 335 -14.17 -22.80 -19.21
N TYR A 336 -14.71 -23.58 -18.27
CA TYR A 336 -14.82 -25.04 -18.38
C TYR A 336 -16.20 -25.53 -18.83
N LYS A 337 -17.30 -24.94 -18.33
CA LYS A 337 -18.66 -25.43 -18.63
C LYS A 337 -19.21 -24.88 -19.94
N PHE A 338 -18.88 -23.63 -20.27
CA PHE A 338 -19.31 -22.97 -21.50
C PHE A 338 -18.25 -23.00 -22.61
N ASP A 339 -17.14 -23.73 -22.42
CA ASP A 339 -16.04 -23.90 -23.38
C ASP A 339 -15.46 -22.57 -23.93
N LEU A 340 -15.59 -21.46 -23.18
CA LEU A 340 -14.98 -20.17 -23.55
C LEU A 340 -13.47 -20.15 -23.29
N GLY A 341 -12.91 -21.20 -22.67
CA GLY A 341 -11.49 -21.37 -22.42
C GLY A 341 -10.87 -20.18 -21.67
N VAL A 342 -9.74 -19.68 -22.18
CA VAL A 342 -9.01 -18.54 -21.59
C VAL A 342 -9.89 -17.30 -21.49
N LYS A 343 -10.71 -17.02 -22.52
CA LYS A 343 -11.60 -15.85 -22.53
C LYS A 343 -12.64 -15.95 -21.43
N GLY A 344 -13.17 -17.14 -21.17
CA GLY A 344 -14.14 -17.36 -20.08
C GLY A 344 -13.53 -17.11 -18.71
N ILE A 345 -12.33 -17.64 -18.47
CA ILE A 345 -11.60 -17.43 -17.21
C ILE A 345 -11.26 -15.96 -17.02
N TRP A 346 -10.78 -15.28 -18.07
CA TRP A 346 -10.45 -13.85 -18.03
C TRP A 346 -11.70 -12.98 -17.79
N LEU A 347 -12.83 -13.29 -18.43
CA LEU A 347 -14.10 -12.61 -18.13
C LEU A 347 -14.53 -12.80 -16.67
N GLY A 348 -14.30 -13.98 -16.10
CA GLY A 348 -14.47 -14.23 -14.67
C GLY A 348 -13.60 -13.33 -13.80
N MET A 349 -12.32 -13.23 -14.16
CA MET A 349 -11.36 -12.36 -13.49
C MET A 349 -11.87 -10.91 -13.46
N LEU A 350 -12.21 -10.39 -14.64
CA LEU A 350 -12.72 -9.04 -14.85
C LEU A 350 -14.01 -8.77 -14.09
N ALA A 351 -14.93 -9.73 -14.05
CA ALA A 351 -16.18 -9.59 -13.32
C ALA A 351 -15.92 -9.46 -11.80
N GLY A 352 -14.96 -10.22 -11.26
CA GLY A 352 -14.51 -10.07 -9.87
C GLY A 352 -13.89 -8.71 -9.59
N CYS A 353 -12.99 -8.23 -10.46
CA CYS A 353 -12.38 -6.89 -10.35
C CYS A 353 -13.43 -5.77 -10.46
N LEU A 354 -14.36 -5.88 -11.40
CA LEU A 354 -15.45 -4.93 -11.57
C LEU A 354 -16.34 -4.87 -10.33
N LEU A 355 -16.77 -6.02 -9.80
CA LEU A 355 -17.60 -6.09 -8.61
C LEU A 355 -16.88 -5.47 -7.41
N GLN A 356 -15.60 -5.79 -7.23
CA GLN A 356 -14.76 -5.23 -6.17
C GLN A 356 -14.66 -3.70 -6.29
N THR A 357 -14.36 -3.21 -7.50
CA THR A 357 -14.24 -1.78 -7.78
C THR A 357 -15.54 -1.04 -7.47
N LEU A 358 -16.69 -1.62 -7.85
CA LEU A 358 -18.00 -1.06 -7.55
C LEU A 358 -18.28 -1.02 -6.05
N VAL A 359 -17.99 -2.09 -5.32
CA VAL A 359 -18.19 -2.15 -3.87
C VAL A 359 -17.31 -1.13 -3.16
N LEU A 360 -16.03 -1.04 -3.50
CA LEU A 360 -15.11 -0.06 -2.92
C LEU A 360 -15.51 1.38 -3.25
N MET A 361 -15.88 1.64 -4.51
CA MET A 361 -16.36 2.95 -4.93
C MET A 361 -17.62 3.36 -4.16
N LEU A 362 -18.57 2.45 -3.96
CA LEU A 362 -19.76 2.69 -3.15
C LEU A 362 -19.44 2.96 -1.68
N ASN A 363 -18.48 2.23 -1.10
CA ASN A 363 -18.03 2.45 0.27
C ASN A 363 -17.42 3.85 0.42
N VAL A 364 -16.53 4.25 -0.48
CA VAL A 364 -15.90 5.59 -0.52
C VAL A 364 -16.94 6.70 -0.67
N LEU A 365 -17.92 6.53 -1.56
CA LEU A 365 -18.97 7.53 -1.81
C LEU A 365 -19.93 7.69 -0.62
N ARG A 366 -20.21 6.61 0.11
CA ARG A 366 -21.11 6.60 1.28
C ARG A 366 -20.40 6.86 2.61
N ALA A 367 -19.07 6.86 2.63
CA ALA A 367 -18.29 7.06 3.84
C ALA A 367 -18.60 8.40 4.51
N ASN A 368 -18.77 8.36 5.83
CA ASN A 368 -18.90 9.56 6.64
C ASN A 368 -17.51 10.08 7.00
N TRP A 369 -16.94 10.89 6.11
CA TRP A 369 -15.59 11.44 6.26
C TRP A 369 -15.36 12.15 7.60
N ASN A 370 -16.39 12.72 8.23
CA ASN A 370 -16.25 13.31 9.57
C ASN A 370 -15.97 12.25 10.64
N GLN A 371 -16.60 11.09 10.56
CA GLN A 371 -16.31 9.96 11.47
C GLN A 371 -14.92 9.40 11.22
N GLU A 372 -14.48 9.33 9.96
CA GLU A 372 -13.13 8.87 9.62
C GLU A 372 -12.04 9.79 10.18
N ALA A 373 -12.26 11.11 10.14
CA ALA A 373 -11.35 12.09 10.74
C ALA A 373 -11.27 11.93 12.27
N LEU A 374 -12.40 11.72 12.95
CA LEU A 374 -12.43 11.43 14.39
C LEU A 374 -11.66 10.14 14.73
N GLN A 375 -11.83 9.08 13.94
CA GLN A 375 -11.09 7.83 14.13
C GLN A 375 -9.59 7.99 13.85
N ALA A 376 -9.20 8.84 12.90
CA ALA A 376 -7.79 9.16 12.64
C ALA A 376 -7.18 9.92 13.83
N GLU A 377 -7.90 10.91 14.36
CA GLU A 377 -7.48 11.66 15.55
C GLU A 377 -7.31 10.73 16.77
N GLU A 378 -8.27 9.84 17.02
CA GLU A 378 -8.20 8.86 18.11
C GLU A 378 -7.00 7.92 17.94
N ARG A 379 -6.73 7.45 16.72
CA ARG A 379 -5.55 6.62 16.41
C ARG A 379 -4.25 7.35 16.71
N VAL A 380 -4.09 8.60 16.26
CA VAL A 380 -2.87 9.37 16.53
C VAL A 380 -2.72 9.58 18.04
N ARG A 381 -3.81 9.97 18.72
CA ARG A 381 -3.81 10.23 20.16
C ARG A 381 -3.49 8.99 20.99
N SER A 382 -4.05 7.82 20.67
CA SER A 382 -3.79 6.58 21.41
C SER A 382 -2.32 6.17 21.36
N HIS A 383 -1.69 6.35 20.20
CA HIS A 383 -0.27 6.03 20.02
C HIS A 383 0.64 7.08 20.66
N ALA A 384 0.25 8.36 20.65
CA ALA A 384 0.97 9.44 21.33
C ALA A 384 0.92 9.28 22.85
N MET A 385 -0.27 9.06 23.44
CA MET A 385 -0.45 8.88 24.89
C MET A 385 0.29 7.66 25.44
N THR A 386 0.46 6.62 24.63
CA THR A 386 1.20 5.41 25.05
C THR A 386 2.70 5.53 24.85
N ALA A 387 3.15 6.42 23.96
CA ALA A 387 4.55 6.64 23.65
C ALA A 387 5.16 7.73 24.54
N LEU A 388 4.52 8.89 24.65
CA LEU A 388 5.04 10.04 25.40
C LEU A 388 4.78 9.86 26.91
N PRO A 389 5.74 10.18 27.79
CA PRO A 389 5.50 10.19 29.22
C PRO A 389 4.38 11.19 29.54
N GLN A 390 3.38 10.76 30.30
CA GLN A 390 2.44 11.70 30.91
C GLN A 390 3.27 12.56 31.88
N ASN A 391 3.36 13.86 31.61
CA ASN A 391 3.84 14.78 32.63
C ASN A 391 2.78 14.75 33.73
N ASP A 392 3.08 14.11 34.85
CA ASP A 392 2.33 14.23 36.09
C ASP A 392 2.45 15.67 36.59
N SER A 393 1.64 16.57 36.04
CA SER A 393 1.50 17.94 36.55
C SER A 393 0.05 18.23 36.92
N THR A 394 -0.65 17.25 37.49
CA THR A 394 -1.94 17.51 38.15
C THR A 394 -2.27 16.53 39.29
N GLU A 395 -1.32 16.13 40.12
CA GLU A 395 -1.68 15.42 41.37
C GLU A 395 -0.63 15.61 42.47
N SER A 396 -0.63 16.80 43.09
CA SER A 396 -0.07 17.02 44.43
C SER A 396 -0.62 18.31 45.01
N GLY A 397 -1.69 18.21 45.81
CA GLY A 397 -2.12 19.32 46.65
C GLY A 397 -3.62 19.42 46.95
N ILE A 398 -4.29 18.33 47.35
CA ILE A 398 -5.58 18.43 48.04
C ILE A 398 -5.45 17.79 49.44
N ILE A 399 -5.50 18.68 50.44
CA ILE A 399 -6.01 18.52 51.83
C ILE A 399 -5.11 17.87 52.91
N THR A 400 -4.74 18.70 53.90
CA THR A 400 -4.89 18.43 55.36
C THR A 400 -5.47 19.72 55.98
N ASP A 401 -6.78 19.80 56.18
CA ASP A 401 -7.60 19.67 57.41
C ASP A 401 -7.34 20.67 58.57
N ASN A 402 -8.48 21.15 59.08
CA ASN A 402 -8.85 22.11 60.12
C ASN A 402 -7.95 22.32 61.35
N ARG A 403 -7.94 23.57 61.87
CA ARG A 403 -8.68 23.99 63.11
C ARG A 403 -8.35 25.44 63.55
N GLY A 404 -9.41 26.23 63.77
CA GLY A 404 -9.62 26.96 65.03
C GLY A 404 -9.18 28.43 65.16
N SER A 405 -10.14 29.28 65.58
CA SER A 405 -9.99 30.60 66.25
C SER A 405 -9.33 31.73 65.45
N GLU A 406 -9.76 33.00 65.48
CA GLU A 406 -10.68 33.73 66.33
C GLU A 406 -10.94 35.10 65.70
N ARG A 407 -12.08 35.70 66.07
CA ARG A 407 -12.45 37.10 65.80
C ARG A 407 -11.54 38.07 66.59
N THR A 408 -11.14 39.17 65.96
CA THR A 408 -10.91 40.52 66.53
C THR A 408 -10.57 41.43 65.33
N ALA A 409 -11.35 42.44 64.92
CA ALA A 409 -11.76 43.69 65.59
C ALA A 409 -10.57 44.53 66.10
N GLU A 410 -10.52 45.79 65.63
CA GLU A 410 -9.57 46.90 65.93
C GLU A 410 -8.18 46.77 65.27
N LYS A 411 -7.67 47.75 64.50
CA LYS A 411 -7.68 49.22 64.60
C LYS A 411 -7.74 49.89 63.23
#